data_AF-A0A973JXD0-F1
#
_entry.id   AF-A0A973JXD0-F1
#
_cell.length_a   1.000
_cell.length_b   1.000
_cell.length_c   1.000
_cell.angle_alpha   90.00
_cell.angle_beta   90.00
_cell.angle_gamma   90.00
#
_symmetry.space_group_name_H-M   'P 1'
#
loop_
_entity.id
_entity.type
_entity.pdbx_description
1 polymer ?
#
loop_
_entity_poly.entity_id
_entity_poly.type
_entity_poly.pdbx_seq_one_letter_code
_entity_poly.pdbx_strand_id
1 'polypeptide(L)'
;MTDRFLAFDAEHPYVYRALERLTADRLATGATRVGLKALFEDLRWQLPAGVRGLNNNFTALYARKLIEDHPHWASAFELRRRRTL
;
A
#
# COMPACT_ATOMS: atom_id res chain seq x y z
N MET A 1 7.47 -14.16 1.53
CA MET A 1 6.59 -13.49 0.55
C MET A 1 6.01 -14.55 -0.38
N THR A 2 4.75 -14.46 -0.77
CA THR A 2 4.10 -15.47 -1.62
C THR A 2 4.50 -15.25 -3.07
N ASP A 3 5.00 -16.27 -3.77
CA ASP A 3 5.45 -16.22 -5.18
C ASP A 3 4.51 -15.43 -6.11
N ARG A 4 3.19 -15.62 -5.94
CA ARG A 4 2.14 -14.92 -6.67
C ARG A 4 2.13 -13.40 -6.52
N PHE A 5 2.57 -12.88 -5.37
CA PHE A 5 2.69 -11.43 -5.16
C PHE A 5 3.89 -10.86 -5.94
N LEU A 6 5.02 -11.56 -5.94
CA LEU A 6 6.21 -11.12 -6.67
C LEU A 6 5.96 -11.13 -8.18
N ALA A 7 5.31 -12.17 -8.70
CA ALA A 7 4.89 -12.21 -10.10
C ALA A 7 3.96 -11.04 -10.46
N PHE A 8 2.99 -10.72 -9.61
CA PHE A 8 2.08 -9.60 -9.81
C PHE A 8 2.77 -8.23 -9.71
N ASP A 9 3.66 -8.04 -8.73
CA ASP A 9 4.45 -6.81 -8.54
C ASP A 9 5.39 -6.58 -9.72
N ALA A 10 6.00 -7.65 -10.25
CA ALA A 10 6.86 -7.61 -11.43
C ALA A 10 6.07 -7.32 -12.73
N GLU A 11 4.86 -7.86 -12.86
CA GLU A 11 3.97 -7.60 -14.01
C GLU A 11 3.34 -6.21 -13.95
N HIS A 12 3.14 -5.67 -12.74
CA HIS A 12 2.50 -4.38 -12.50
C HIS A 12 3.34 -3.44 -11.63
N PRO A 13 4.56 -3.06 -12.03
CA PRO A 13 5.44 -2.21 -11.22
C PRO A 13 4.86 -0.82 -10.95
N TYR A 14 3.95 -0.36 -11.82
CA TYR A 14 3.23 0.91 -11.66
C TYR A 14 2.26 0.90 -10.46
N VAL A 15 1.77 -0.28 -10.02
CA VAL A 15 0.90 -0.39 -8.84
C VAL A 15 1.67 0.02 -7.59
N TYR A 16 2.87 -0.52 -7.40
CA TYR A 16 3.73 -0.15 -6.28
C TYR A 16 4.03 1.35 -6.29
N ARG A 17 4.44 1.89 -7.44
CA ARG A 17 4.78 3.32 -7.60
C ARG A 17 3.59 4.25 -7.32
N ALA A 18 2.39 3.87 -7.74
CA ALA A 18 1.20 4.65 -7.46
C ALA A 18 0.84 4.61 -5.96
N LEU A 19 0.94 3.45 -5.31
CA LEU A 19 0.72 3.33 -3.86
C LEU A 19 1.75 4.14 -3.06
N GLU A 20 3.02 4.08 -3.45
CA GLU A 20 4.11 4.89 -2.88
C GLU A 20 3.79 6.37 -2.99
N ARG A 21 3.41 6.84 -4.18
CA ARG A 21 3.07 8.25 -4.41
C ARG A 21 1.84 8.71 -3.62
N LEU A 22 0.76 7.92 -3.61
CA LEU A 22 -0.45 8.24 -2.85
C LEU A 22 -0.18 8.26 -1.34
N THR A 23 0.70 7.37 -0.86
CA THR A 23 1.13 7.38 0.54
C THR A 23 1.90 8.67 0.84
N ALA A 24 2.91 8.98 0.04
CA ALA A 24 3.74 10.18 0.22
C ALA A 24 2.88 11.45 0.20
N ASP A 25 1.92 11.54 -0.72
CA ASP A 25 0.97 12.66 -0.82
C ASP A 25 0.11 12.81 0.45
N ARG A 26 -0.45 11.70 0.96
CA ARG A 26 -1.20 11.71 2.21
C ARG A 26 -0.34 12.15 3.40
N LEU A 27 0.90 11.68 3.48
CA LEU A 27 1.81 12.10 4.55
C LEU A 27 2.20 13.57 4.43
N ALA A 28 2.42 14.06 3.20
CA ALA A 28 2.74 15.45 2.93
C ALA A 28 1.57 16.40 3.27
N THR A 29 0.33 15.93 3.11
CA THR A 29 -0.88 16.66 3.54
C THR A 29 -1.16 16.58 5.06
N GLY A 30 -0.28 15.91 5.81
CA GLY A 30 -0.38 15.80 7.28
C GLY A 30 -1.24 14.64 7.76
N ALA A 31 -1.55 13.65 6.90
CA ALA A 31 -2.26 12.46 7.34
C ALA A 31 -1.41 11.69 8.36
N THR A 32 -1.97 11.51 9.55
CA THR A 32 -1.35 10.72 10.62
C THR A 32 -1.63 9.22 10.49
N ARG A 33 -2.58 8.84 9.63
CA ARG A 33 -3.04 7.46 9.42
C ARG A 33 -3.29 7.18 7.94
N VAL A 34 -2.57 6.22 7.39
CA VAL A 34 -2.72 5.78 6.00
C VAL A 34 -3.17 4.33 5.96
N GLY A 35 -4.38 4.10 5.42
CA GLY A 35 -4.93 2.75 5.24
C GLY A 35 -4.71 2.23 3.83
N LEU A 36 -4.03 1.08 3.68
CA LEU A 36 -3.81 0.47 2.36
C LEU A 36 -5.12 0.16 1.62
N LYS A 37 -6.20 -0.15 2.34
CA LYS A 37 -7.51 -0.36 1.73
C LYS A 37 -7.99 0.90 1.00
N ALA A 38 -7.88 2.07 1.65
CA ALA A 38 -8.27 3.34 1.04
C ALA A 38 -7.36 3.71 -0.14
N LEU A 39 -6.05 3.46 -0.02
CA LEU A 39 -5.11 3.64 -1.14
C LEU A 39 -5.43 2.72 -2.32
N PHE A 40 -5.84 1.48 -2.08
CA PHE A 40 -6.26 0.53 -3.11
C PHE A 40 -7.55 0.96 -3.80
N GLU A 41 -8.49 1.52 -3.05
CA GLU A 41 -9.72 2.08 -3.61
C GLU A 41 -9.41 3.29 -4.49
N ASP A 42 -8.57 4.21 -4.03
CA ASP A 42 -8.10 5.37 -4.80
C ASP A 42 -7.35 4.94 -6.08
N LEU A 43 -6.44 3.97 -5.95
CA LEU A 43 -5.71 3.39 -7.07
C LEU A 43 -6.66 2.76 -8.11
N ARG A 44 -7.75 2.13 -7.68
CA ARG A 44 -8.77 1.60 -8.60
C ARG A 44 -9.46 2.70 -9.40
N TRP A 45 -9.69 3.87 -8.79
CA TRP A 45 -10.25 5.03 -9.50
C TRP A 45 -9.27 5.64 -10.50
N GLN A 46 -7.98 5.63 -10.19
CA GLN A 46 -6.95 6.20 -11.09
C GLN A 46 -6.61 5.31 -12.29
N LEU A 47 -6.86 4.00 -12.22
CA LEU A 47 -6.47 3.06 -13.27
C LEU A 47 -7.61 2.82 -14.26
N PRO A 48 -7.44 3.14 -15.56
CA PRO A 48 -8.53 3.21 -16.55
C PRO A 48 -9.20 1.86 -16.89
N ALA A 49 -8.70 0.74 -16.39
CA ALA A 49 -9.30 -0.59 -16.62
C ALA A 49 -9.36 -1.50 -15.37
N GLY A 50 -8.97 -1.00 -14.19
CA GLY A 50 -8.80 -1.82 -12.98
C GLY A 50 -7.70 -2.89 -13.15
N VAL A 51 -6.81 -3.02 -12.16
CA VAL A 51 -5.79 -4.08 -12.25
C VAL A 51 -6.43 -5.42 -11.98
N ARG A 52 -6.49 -6.27 -13.01
CA ARG A 52 -6.98 -7.65 -12.89
C ARG A 52 -6.09 -8.39 -11.91
N GLY A 53 -6.68 -8.92 -10.84
CA GLY A 53 -5.94 -9.64 -9.80
C GLY A 53 -5.52 -8.80 -8.59
N LEU A 54 -5.86 -7.49 -8.53
CA LEU A 54 -5.64 -6.68 -7.33
C LEU A 54 -6.52 -7.16 -6.17
N ASN A 55 -5.99 -8.09 -5.38
CA ASN A 55 -6.67 -8.72 -4.26
C ASN A 55 -6.34 -7.99 -2.94
N ASN A 56 -7.32 -7.91 -2.03
CA ASN A 56 -7.10 -7.40 -0.67
C ASN A 56 -6.00 -8.14 0.08
N ASN A 57 -5.71 -9.40 -0.24
CA ASN A 57 -4.58 -10.13 0.35
C ASN A 57 -3.21 -9.47 0.09
N PHE A 58 -3.08 -8.68 -0.99
CA PHE A 58 -1.85 -7.96 -1.30
C PHE A 58 -1.70 -6.67 -0.49
N THR A 59 -2.78 -6.12 0.07
CA THR A 59 -2.71 -4.86 0.85
C THR A 59 -1.71 -4.96 2.01
N ALA A 60 -1.72 -6.07 2.76
CA ALA A 60 -0.79 -6.28 3.86
C ALA A 60 0.67 -6.49 3.39
N LEU A 61 0.86 -7.08 2.20
CA LEU A 61 2.19 -7.28 1.62
C LEU A 61 2.77 -5.96 1.10
N TYR A 62 1.96 -5.15 0.41
CA TYR A 62 2.35 -3.81 -0.02
C TYR A 62 2.61 -2.89 1.16
N ALA A 63 1.81 -2.95 2.23
CA ALA A 63 2.06 -2.19 3.45
C ALA A 63 3.45 -2.51 4.03
N ARG A 64 3.80 -3.80 4.13
CA ARG A 64 5.12 -4.23 4.61
C ARG A 64 6.23 -3.72 3.68
N LYS A 65 6.10 -3.92 2.36
CA LYS A 65 7.08 -3.45 1.38
C LYS A 65 7.30 -1.93 1.45
N LEU A 66 6.23 -1.14 1.54
CA LEU A 66 6.30 0.32 1.69
C LEU A 66 7.00 0.73 2.99
N ILE A 67 6.76 0.02 4.09
CA ILE A 67 7.43 0.28 5.38
C ILE A 67 8.90 -0.17 5.35
N GLU A 68 9.22 -1.27 4.68
CA GLU A 68 10.59 -1.74 4.50
C GLU A 68 11.42 -0.74 3.68
N ASP A 69 10.84 -0.18 2.62
CA ASP A 69 11.47 0.84 1.77
C ASP A 69 11.49 2.23 2.46
N HIS A 70 10.43 2.55 3.22
CA HIS A 70 10.24 3.81 3.95
C HIS A 70 9.96 3.54 5.43
N PRO A 71 10.99 3.22 6.25
CA PRO A 71 10.79 2.89 7.67
C PRO A 71 10.15 4.02 8.48
N HIS A 72 10.30 5.27 8.03
CA HIS A 72 9.66 6.44 8.63
C HIS A 72 8.13 6.46 8.45
N TRP A 73 7.58 5.70 7.49
CA TRP A 73 6.14 5.56 7.30
C TRP A 73 5.50 4.56 8.27
N ALA A 74 6.29 3.73 8.97
CA ALA A 74 5.81 2.76 9.94
C ALA A 74 4.89 3.37 11.01
N SER A 75 5.13 4.63 11.38
CA SER A 75 4.31 5.35 12.37
C SER A 75 2.93 5.75 11.82
N ALA A 76 2.81 5.96 10.50
CA ALA A 76 1.57 6.36 9.85
C ALA A 76 0.74 5.17 9.35
N PHE A 77 1.42 4.08 8.96
CA PHE A 77 0.79 2.79 8.77
C PHE A 77 0.58 2.16 10.14
N GLU A 78 -0.60 2.36 10.71
CA GLU A 78 -0.97 1.74 11.97
C GLU A 78 -1.08 0.22 11.76
N LEU A 79 0.06 -0.48 11.79
CA LEU A 79 0.16 -1.93 11.86
C LEU A 79 -0.30 -2.32 13.25
N ARG A 80 -1.62 -2.23 13.47
CA ARG A 80 -2.35 -2.40 14.73
C ARG A 80 -1.46 -3.00 15.81
N ARG A 81 -0.66 -2.16 16.48
CA ARG A 81 0.02 -2.57 17.69
C ARG A 81 -1.14 -2.69 18.64
N ARG A 82 -1.59 -3.92 18.91
CA ARG A 82 -2.54 -4.16 20.01
C ARG A 82 -1.92 -3.43 21.20
N ARG A 83 -2.50 -2.28 21.56
CA ARG A 83 -2.32 -1.71 22.88
C ARG A 83 -3.02 -2.71 23.77
N THR A 84 -2.25 -3.63 24.32
CA THR A 84 -2.64 -4.35 25.52
C THR A 84 -2.59 -3.28 26.61
N LEU A 85 -3.77 -2.77 26.99
CA LEU A 85 -3.98 -2.14 28.28
C LEU A 85 -4.23 -3.25 29.29
#